data_AF-G3UAQ1-F1
#
_entry.id   AF-G3UAQ1-F1
#
_cell.length_a   1.000
_cell.length_b   1.000
_cell.length_c   1.000
_cell.angle_alpha   90.00
_cell.angle_beta   90.00
_cell.angle_gamma   90.00
#
_symmetry.space_group_name_H-M   'P 1'
#
loop_
_entity.id
_entity.type
_entity.pdbx_description
1 polymer ?
#
loop_
_entity_poly.entity_id
_entity_poly.type
_entity_poly.pdbx_seq_one_letter_code
_entity_poly.pdbx_strand_id
1 'polypeptide(L)'
;QPEPQPGDLIEIFRPLYRHWAIYVGDGYVVHLAPPSEFLRFGSSKMFTFLSRKAVVAKDPLEDVTWGCFYRVNNRLDHQYRPRPIDEIISSAKKMIGDKKTYKVLCENSEDFVTDLRYGWPRCKLV
;
A
#
# COMPACT_ATOMS: atom_id res chain seq x y z
N GLN A 1 18.44 6.92 2.73
CA GLN A 1 17.35 6.15 3.37
C GLN A 1 17.72 4.68 3.28
N PRO A 2 17.49 3.85 4.30
CA PRO A 2 17.78 2.42 4.19
C PRO A 2 16.97 1.80 3.05
N GLU A 3 17.55 0.81 2.39
CA GLU A 3 16.89 0.02 1.36
C GLU A 3 15.72 -0.76 2.00
N PRO A 4 14.52 -0.75 1.39
CA PRO A 4 13.36 -1.46 1.93
C PRO A 4 13.59 -2.97 1.91
N GLN A 5 13.15 -3.64 2.97
CA GLN A 5 13.21 -5.10 3.10
C GLN A 5 11.84 -5.73 2.80
N PRO A 6 11.78 -6.97 2.27
CA PRO A 6 10.52 -7.63 2.00
C PRO A 6 9.61 -7.68 3.24
N GLY A 7 8.36 -7.25 3.08
CA GLY A 7 7.37 -7.09 4.13
C GLY A 7 7.28 -5.68 4.72
N ASP A 8 8.21 -4.78 4.41
CA ASP A 8 8.19 -3.39 4.89
C ASP A 8 7.01 -2.59 4.35
N LEU A 9 6.42 -1.79 5.22
CA LEU A 9 5.41 -0.80 4.84
C LEU A 9 6.09 0.43 4.26
N ILE A 10 5.68 0.82 3.07
CA ILE A 10 6.18 1.99 2.36
C ILE A 10 5.12 3.08 2.40
N GLU A 11 5.46 4.20 3.05
CA GLU A 11 4.64 5.41 3.07
C GLU A 11 5.15 6.38 2.01
N ILE A 12 4.31 6.70 1.03
CA ILE A 12 4.62 7.57 -0.11
C ILE A 12 3.94 8.93 0.10
N PHE A 13 4.74 9.99 -0.01
CA PHE A 13 4.34 11.36 0.29
C PHE A 13 3.74 12.03 -0.94
N ARG A 14 2.44 11.80 -1.21
CA ARG A 14 1.72 12.56 -2.24
C ARG A 14 1.42 13.99 -1.72
N PRO A 15 1.23 14.98 -2.62
CA PRO A 15 0.92 16.36 -2.21
C PRO A 15 -0.35 16.52 -1.38
N LEU A 16 -1.34 15.64 -1.57
CA LEU A 16 -2.67 15.75 -0.95
C LEU A 16 -3.02 14.59 0.01
N TYR A 17 -2.24 13.52 0.05
CA TYR A 17 -2.50 12.35 0.90
C TYR A 17 -1.23 11.51 1.11
N ARG A 18 -1.34 10.51 1.99
CA ARG A 18 -0.31 9.46 2.11
C ARG A 18 -0.81 8.21 1.40
N HIS A 19 0.00 7.72 0.48
CA HIS A 19 -0.27 6.45 -0.18
C HIS A 19 0.57 5.38 0.49
N TRP A 20 -0.01 4.19 0.67
CA TRP A 20 0.66 3.09 1.34
C TRP A 20 0.80 1.89 0.41
N ALA A 21 1.96 1.24 0.51
CA ALA A 21 2.31 0.04 -0.22
C ALA A 21 3.09 -0.91 0.69
N ILE A 22 3.16 -2.19 0.33
CA ILE A 22 4.02 -3.16 1.01
C ILE A 22 5.09 -3.65 0.05
N TYR A 23 6.35 -3.62 0.48
CA TYR A 23 7.48 -4.07 -0.33
C TYR A 23 7.52 -5.59 -0.38
N VAL A 24 7.66 -6.15 -1.59
CA VAL A 24 7.63 -7.61 -1.82
C VAL A 24 8.95 -8.17 -2.36
N GLY A 25 10.00 -7.34 -2.40
CA GLY A 25 11.32 -7.70 -2.93
C GLY A 25 11.55 -7.22 -4.36
N ASP A 26 12.81 -7.26 -4.80
CA ASP A 26 13.27 -6.99 -6.17
C ASP A 26 12.83 -5.64 -6.74
N GLY A 27 12.69 -4.61 -5.91
CA GLY A 27 12.23 -3.29 -6.34
C GLY A 27 10.72 -3.18 -6.54
N TYR A 28 9.92 -4.21 -6.19
CA TYR A 28 8.48 -4.22 -6.38
C TYR A 28 7.70 -3.99 -5.07
N VAL A 29 6.54 -3.36 -5.21
CA VAL A 29 5.55 -3.19 -4.14
C VAL A 29 4.19 -3.72 -4.55
N VAL A 30 3.38 -4.10 -3.57
CA VAL A 30 1.94 -4.33 -3.72
C VAL A 30 1.18 -3.19 -3.06
N HIS A 31 0.20 -2.61 -3.76
CA HIS A 31 -0.61 -1.52 -3.25
C HIS A 31 -2.02 -1.52 -3.83
N LEU A 32 -2.90 -0.69 -3.25
CA LEU A 32 -4.18 -0.37 -3.86
C LEU A 32 -3.97 0.69 -4.96
N ALA A 33 -4.20 0.34 -6.21
CA ALA A 33 -4.18 1.25 -7.34
C ALA A 33 -5.60 1.73 -7.69
N PRO A 34 -5.79 2.99 -8.09
CA PRO A 34 -7.04 3.39 -8.73
C PRO A 34 -7.19 2.64 -10.07
N PRO A 35 -8.42 2.32 -10.52
CA PRO A 35 -8.63 1.75 -11.84
C PRO A 35 -8.06 2.68 -12.91
N SER A 36 -7.36 2.12 -13.91
CA SER A 36 -6.54 2.87 -14.88
C SER A 36 -7.30 3.92 -15.70
N GLU A 37 -8.64 3.86 -15.72
CA GLU A 37 -9.52 4.81 -16.40
C GLU A 37 -9.43 6.25 -15.85
N PHE A 38 -8.81 6.47 -14.68
CA PHE A 38 -8.70 7.78 -14.03
C PHE A 38 -7.39 8.54 -14.25
N LEU A 39 -6.40 7.97 -14.94
CA LEU A 39 -5.10 8.64 -15.16
C LEU A 39 -5.08 9.62 -16.33
N ARG A 40 -6.24 9.92 -16.93
CA ARG A 40 -6.38 10.97 -17.95
C ARG A 40 -7.35 12.03 -17.48
N PHE A 41 -6.86 13.07 -16.78
CA PHE A 41 -7.22 14.45 -17.09
C PHE A 41 -6.43 15.43 -16.21
N GLY A 42 -5.55 16.22 -16.84
CA GLY A 42 -5.23 17.54 -16.32
C GLY A 42 -6.49 18.41 -16.32
N SER A 43 -6.69 19.20 -15.27
CA SER A 43 -7.86 20.09 -15.04
C SER A 43 -9.08 19.46 -14.37
N SER A 44 -8.96 19.10 -13.09
CA SER A 44 -9.67 19.82 -12.01
C SER A 44 -9.29 19.22 -10.66
N LYS A 45 -8.77 20.06 -9.77
CA LYS A 45 -8.48 19.73 -8.38
C LYS A 45 -9.82 19.40 -7.70
N MET A 46 -10.15 18.12 -7.44
CA MET A 46 -11.04 17.61 -6.36
C MET A 46 -11.76 16.27 -6.70
N PHE A 47 -11.95 15.89 -7.97
CA PHE A 47 -12.94 14.85 -8.29
C PHE A 47 -12.50 13.37 -8.17
N THR A 48 -11.21 13.08 -7.94
CA THR A 48 -10.71 11.68 -7.91
C THR A 48 -10.67 11.06 -6.50
N PHE A 49 -11.06 11.81 -5.45
CA PHE A 49 -11.06 11.33 -4.06
C PHE A 49 -12.20 10.32 -3.73
N LEU A 50 -13.11 10.07 -4.67
CA LEU A 50 -14.36 9.30 -4.46
C LEU A 50 -14.50 8.05 -5.34
N SER A 51 -13.47 7.65 -6.09
CA SER A 51 -13.58 6.41 -6.86
C SER A 51 -13.66 5.22 -5.90
N ARG A 52 -14.87 4.65 -5.77
CA ARG A 52 -15.17 3.57 -4.82
C ARG A 52 -14.52 2.25 -5.20
N LYS A 53 -13.68 2.19 -6.23
CA LYS A 53 -13.08 0.95 -6.73
C LYS A 53 -11.56 1.11 -6.71
N ALA A 54 -10.88 0.12 -6.17
CA ALA A 54 -9.43 -0.04 -6.23
C ALA A 54 -9.12 -1.43 -6.79
N VAL A 55 -7.97 -1.56 -7.42
CA VAL A 55 -7.41 -2.86 -7.79
C VAL A 55 -6.12 -3.05 -7.01
N VAL A 56 -5.92 -4.22 -6.42
CA VAL A 56 -4.61 -4.56 -5.86
C VAL A 56 -3.64 -4.79 -7.01
N ALA A 57 -2.60 -3.96 -7.10
CA ALA A 57 -1.60 -4.02 -8.16
C ALA A 57 -0.21 -4.33 -7.58
N LYS A 58 0.64 -4.93 -8.41
CA LYS A 58 2.07 -5.11 -8.16
C LYS A 58 2.84 -4.31 -9.20
N ASP A 59 3.49 -3.26 -8.75
CA ASP A 59 4.19 -2.32 -9.62
C ASP A 59 5.60 -2.04 -9.08
N PRO A 60 6.55 -1.60 -9.93
CA PRO A 60 7.86 -1.14 -9.48
C PRO A 60 7.72 0.02 -8.49
N LEU A 61 8.51 0.02 -7.41
CA LEU A 61 8.46 1.08 -6.39
C LEU A 61 8.69 2.46 -7.02
N GLU A 62 9.61 2.58 -7.97
CA GLU A 62 9.88 3.80 -8.72
C GLU A 62 8.62 4.29 -9.47
N ASP A 63 7.94 3.39 -10.17
CA ASP A 63 6.69 3.64 -10.88
C ASP A 63 5.51 3.91 -9.95
N VAL A 64 5.54 3.52 -8.67
CA VAL A 64 4.48 3.89 -7.72
C VAL A 64 4.76 5.26 -7.11
N THR A 65 6.03 5.61 -6.87
CA THR A 65 6.38 6.89 -6.26
C THR A 65 6.13 8.09 -7.16
N TRP A 66 6.24 7.96 -8.48
CA TRP A 66 6.13 9.08 -9.45
C TRP A 66 7.00 10.28 -9.06
N GLY A 67 8.25 10.02 -8.65
CA GLY A 67 9.16 11.06 -8.18
C GLY A 67 8.80 11.68 -6.82
N CYS A 68 7.76 11.20 -6.13
CA CYS A 68 7.46 11.59 -4.76
C CYS A 68 8.43 10.93 -3.78
N PHE A 69 8.72 11.60 -2.67
CA PHE A 69 9.45 10.98 -1.56
C PHE A 69 8.65 9.81 -0.96
N TYR A 70 9.36 8.81 -0.46
CA TYR A 70 8.77 7.70 0.31
C TYR A 70 9.64 7.39 1.51
N ARG A 71 9.08 6.73 2.54
CA ARG A 71 9.85 6.16 3.66
C ARG A 71 9.36 4.76 4.02
N VAL A 72 10.27 3.94 4.56
CA VAL A 72 9.88 2.73 5.30
C VAL A 72 9.24 3.16 6.61
N ASN A 73 8.03 2.68 6.90
CA ASN A 73 7.28 3.06 8.09
C ASN A 73 6.56 1.85 8.72
N ASN A 74 7.32 1.01 9.42
CA ASN A 74 6.78 -0.09 10.23
C ASN A 74 6.38 0.38 11.64
N ARG A 75 5.69 1.52 11.75
CA ARG A 75 5.41 2.14 13.05
C ARG A 75 4.68 1.24 14.04
N LEU A 76 3.96 0.21 13.62
CA LEU A 76 3.21 -0.64 14.54
C LEU A 76 4.00 -1.85 15.05
N ASP A 77 5.25 -2.05 14.61
CA ASP A 77 6.11 -3.14 15.09
C ASP A 77 6.39 -3.07 16.60
N HIS A 78 6.26 -1.89 17.23
CA HIS A 78 6.39 -1.74 18.68
C HIS A 78 5.13 -2.15 19.46
N GLN A 79 4.01 -2.42 18.76
CA GLN A 79 2.72 -2.77 19.38
C GLN A 79 2.28 -4.19 18.99
N TYR A 80 2.54 -4.59 17.74
CA TYR A 80 2.10 -5.85 17.18
C TYR A 80 3.26 -6.64 16.60
N ARG A 81 3.18 -7.97 16.73
CA ARG A 81 4.14 -8.86 16.08
C ARG A 81 3.81 -8.93 14.58
N PRO A 82 4.75 -8.61 13.66
CA PRO A 82 4.52 -8.83 12.24
C PRO A 82 4.41 -10.32 11.95
N ARG A 83 3.62 -10.67 10.92
CA ARG A 83 3.52 -12.04 10.40
C ARG A 83 4.86 -12.49 9.79
N PRO A 84 5.09 -13.80 9.63
CA PRO A 84 6.25 -14.30 8.89
C PRO A 84 6.31 -13.67 7.50
N ILE A 85 7.51 -13.27 7.06
CA ILE A 85 7.71 -12.54 5.80
C ILE A 85 7.12 -13.32 4.61
N ASP A 86 7.31 -14.64 4.58
CA ASP A 86 6.76 -15.51 3.53
C ASP A 86 5.23 -15.46 3.46
N GLU A 87 4.56 -15.39 4.61
CA GLU A 87 3.10 -15.24 4.68
C GLU A 87 2.66 -13.87 4.19
N ILE A 88 3.36 -12.80 4.60
CA ILE A 88 3.08 -11.43 4.15
C ILE A 88 3.14 -11.37 2.62
N ILE A 89 4.24 -11.85 2.03
CA ILE A 89 4.46 -11.81 0.58
C ILE A 89 3.47 -12.71 -0.15
N SER A 90 3.22 -13.93 0.35
CA SER A 90 2.27 -14.86 -0.25
C SER A 90 0.85 -14.30 -0.23
N SER A 91 0.41 -13.72 0.89
CA SER A 91 -0.88 -13.04 1.00
C SER A 91 -0.98 -11.84 0.05
N ALA A 92 0.04 -10.99 0.00
CA ALA A 92 0.06 -9.84 -0.91
C ALA A 92 -0.07 -10.27 -2.38
N LYS A 93 0.68 -11.30 -2.79
CA LYS A 93 0.64 -11.84 -4.15
C LYS A 93 -0.72 -12.45 -4.52
N LYS A 94 -1.36 -13.17 -3.59
CA LYS A 94 -2.68 -13.77 -3.81
C LYS A 94 -3.79 -12.77 -4.06
N MET A 95 -3.64 -11.55 -3.54
CA MET A 95 -4.64 -10.49 -3.68
C MET A 95 -4.48 -9.69 -4.98
N ILE A 96 -3.39 -9.86 -5.74
CA ILE A 96 -3.16 -9.11 -6.98
C ILE A 96 -4.31 -9.35 -7.96
N GLY A 97 -4.87 -8.26 -8.50
CA GLY A 97 -6.02 -8.29 -9.39
C GLY A 97 -7.37 -8.19 -8.68
N ASP A 98 -7.41 -8.33 -7.35
CA ASP A 98 -8.65 -8.19 -6.59
C ASP A 98 -9.20 -6.77 -6.72
N LYS A 99 -10.47 -6.69 -7.18
CA LYS A 99 -11.22 -5.45 -7.22
C LYS A 99 -11.89 -5.24 -5.87
N LYS A 100 -11.42 -4.23 -5.14
CA LYS A 100 -12.00 -3.87 -3.84
C LYS A 100 -12.90 -2.66 -4.00
N THR A 101 -14.09 -2.71 -3.38
CA THR A 101 -14.96 -1.55 -3.30
C THR A 101 -14.76 -0.85 -1.97
N TYR A 102 -14.27 0.39 -1.99
CA TYR A 102 -13.89 1.15 -0.80
C TYR A 102 -14.65 2.48 -0.70
N LYS A 103 -14.76 3.01 0.52
CA LYS A 103 -15.37 4.33 0.76
C LYS A 103 -14.41 5.47 0.44
N VAL A 104 -13.13 5.33 0.79
CA VAL A 104 -12.07 6.35 0.61
C VAL A 104 -10.71 5.68 0.33
N LEU A 105 -10.15 5.81 -0.87
CA LEU A 105 -8.93 5.07 -1.25
C LEU A 105 -7.72 5.32 -0.32
N CYS A 106 -7.57 6.53 0.20
CA CYS A 106 -6.40 6.92 1.01
C CYS A 106 -6.35 6.17 2.35
N GLU A 107 -7.44 6.23 3.14
CA GLU A 107 -7.55 5.51 4.41
C GLU A 107 -7.45 3.99 4.21
N ASN A 108 -8.04 3.48 3.13
CA ASN A 108 -8.06 2.05 2.87
C ASN A 108 -6.69 1.49 2.43
N SER A 109 -5.79 2.32 1.89
CA SER A 109 -4.44 1.86 1.51
C SER A 109 -3.59 1.52 2.74
N GLU A 110 -3.71 2.29 3.82
CA GLU A 110 -2.99 2.05 5.06
C GLU A 110 -3.50 0.77 5.76
N ASP A 111 -4.81 0.66 5.90
CA ASP A 111 -5.44 -0.50 6.53
C ASP A 111 -5.11 -1.78 5.75
N PHE A 112 -5.15 -1.73 4.41
CA PHE A 112 -4.81 -2.86 3.55
C PHE A 112 -3.39 -3.39 3.81
N VAL A 113 -2.38 -2.52 3.82
CA VAL A 113 -0.99 -2.97 4.05
C VAL A 113 -0.75 -3.35 5.50
N THR A 114 -1.45 -2.72 6.44
CA THR A 114 -1.41 -3.04 7.87
C THR A 114 -1.95 -4.46 8.12
N ASP A 115 -3.10 -4.80 7.52
CA ASP A 115 -3.68 -6.13 7.60
C ASP A 115 -2.78 -7.18 6.91
N LEU A 116 -2.06 -6.79 5.84
CA LEU A 116 -1.04 -7.64 5.23
C LEU A 116 0.16 -7.89 6.15
N ARG A 117 0.64 -6.91 6.91
CA ARG A 117 1.81 -7.08 7.77
C ARG A 117 1.49 -7.77 9.10
N TYR A 118 0.41 -7.37 9.77
CA TYR A 118 0.10 -7.81 11.14
C TYR A 118 -1.06 -8.81 11.24
N GLY A 119 -1.81 -9.01 10.15
CA GLY A 119 -2.98 -9.88 10.14
C GLY A 119 -4.19 -9.33 10.91
N TRP A 120 -5.28 -10.10 10.87
CA TRP A 120 -6.48 -9.86 11.66
C TRP A 120 -6.97 -11.18 12.29
N PRO A 121 -7.19 -11.26 13.63
CA PRO A 121 -6.95 -10.20 14.62
C PRO A 121 -5.45 -9.92 14.83
N ARG A 122 -5.12 -8.69 15.22
CA ARG A 122 -3.72 -8.26 15.45
C ARG A 122 -3.18 -8.87 16.73
N CYS A 123 -2.05 -9.57 16.63
CA CYS A 123 -1.36 -10.15 17.79
C CYS A 123 -0.52 -9.07 18.50
N LYS A 124 -0.94 -8.65 19.69
CA LYS A 124 -0.16 -7.73 20.53
C LYS A 124 1.15 -8.38 20.96
N LEU A 125 2.21 -7.59 21.05
CA LEU A 125 3.41 -8.01 21.77
C LEU A 125 3.04 -8.17 23.26
N VAL A 126 3.26 -9.36 23.80
CA VAL A 126 3.10 -9.68 25.23
C VAL A 126 4.40 -9.35 25.94
#